data_AF-A0A6N7IVF4-F1
#
_entry.id   AF-A0A6N7IVF4-F1
#
_cell.length_a   1.000
_cell.length_b   1.000
_cell.length_c   1.000
_cell.angle_alpha   90.00
_cell.angle_beta   90.00
_cell.angle_gamma   90.00
#
_symmetry.space_group_name_H-M   'P 1'
#
loop_
_entity.id
_entity.type
_entity.pdbx_description
1 polymer ?
#
loop_
_entity_poly.entity_id
_entity_poly.type
_entity_poly.pdbx_seq_one_letter_code
_entity_poly.pdbx_strand_id
1 'polypeptide(L)'
;MSTASGWEQRFWSPGTPLKWVPPCVFSRWNEVGLILTVLRYLFLALLYVFLILVVRLMFSGLKQEQAIPHRDRQRLHPVRDLQAPRPGGKLVVLTSSDPHLEKGATFYLGEKLTLGRGEKNDLVIMDPFSSQEHALVYMRNDQYWVQDLGSLNGTYLNEVRLERPTVLADGDRLRIGGVTFQFVRWAYEMESGQ
;
A
#
# COMPACT_ATOMS: atom_id res chain seq x y z
N MET A 1 -103.74 18.07 0.85
CA MET A 1 -103.36 18.36 -0.56
C MET A 1 -101.86 18.05 -0.64
N SER A 2 -101.38 16.82 -0.92
CA SER A 2 -101.43 16.05 -2.20
C SER A 2 -100.98 16.94 -3.36
N THR A 3 -99.87 16.75 -4.10
CA THR A 3 -99.24 15.57 -4.74
C THR A 3 -97.75 15.91 -5.03
N ALA A 4 -96.73 15.08 -4.81
CA ALA A 4 -96.28 13.90 -5.58
C ALA A 4 -95.87 14.15 -7.06
N SER A 5 -94.65 13.71 -7.37
CA SER A 5 -94.19 13.02 -8.60
C SER A 5 -93.77 13.77 -9.89
N GLY A 6 -92.76 13.16 -10.56
CA GLY A 6 -92.47 13.22 -12.02
C GLY A 6 -91.17 13.96 -12.36
N TRP A 7 -89.98 13.37 -12.48
CA TRP A 7 -89.46 12.44 -13.51
C TRP A 7 -89.72 12.89 -14.96
N GLU A 8 -88.74 13.55 -15.63
CA GLU A 8 -88.47 13.50 -17.10
C GLU A 8 -87.26 14.40 -17.44
N GLN A 9 -86.07 13.85 -17.67
CA GLN A 9 -85.51 13.50 -19.00
C GLN A 9 -85.44 14.70 -19.97
N ARG A 10 -84.33 15.45 -19.95
CA ARG A 10 -83.86 16.21 -21.12
C ARG A 10 -82.51 15.66 -21.58
N PHE A 11 -82.61 14.66 -22.45
CA PHE A 11 -81.92 14.56 -23.73
C PHE A 11 -80.57 15.29 -23.84
N TRP A 12 -79.54 14.47 -23.79
CA TRP A 12 -78.30 14.54 -24.58
C TRP A 12 -78.34 15.53 -25.76
N SER A 13 -77.52 16.58 -25.68
CA SER A 13 -77.09 17.35 -26.86
C SER A 13 -75.64 17.00 -27.16
N PRO A 14 -75.33 16.28 -28.26
CA PRO A 14 -73.95 16.06 -28.68
C PRO A 14 -73.47 17.28 -29.47
N GLY A 15 -72.53 18.05 -28.92
CA GLY A 15 -71.99 19.17 -29.69
C GLY A 15 -71.25 20.24 -28.90
N THR A 16 -70.15 19.87 -28.23
CA THR A 16 -69.07 20.82 -27.97
C THR A 16 -67.76 20.20 -28.45
N PRO A 17 -67.14 20.73 -29.51
CA PRO A 17 -65.89 20.17 -30.02
C PRO A 17 -64.78 20.41 -29.00
N LEU A 18 -64.06 19.33 -28.68
CA LEU A 18 -62.77 19.37 -28.00
C LEU A 18 -61.91 20.48 -28.63
N LYS A 19 -61.53 21.48 -27.84
CA LYS A 19 -60.54 22.48 -28.25
C LYS A 19 -59.23 21.74 -28.56
N TRP A 20 -58.93 21.63 -29.84
CA TRP A 20 -57.67 21.17 -30.40
C TRP A 20 -56.51 21.95 -29.77
N VAL A 21 -55.67 21.28 -28.97
CA VAL A 21 -54.37 21.81 -28.58
C VAL A 21 -53.41 21.54 -29.75
N PRO A 22 -52.72 22.54 -30.31
CA PRO A 22 -51.91 22.36 -31.51
C PRO A 22 -50.74 21.37 -31.27
N PRO A 23 -50.42 20.49 -32.24
CA PRO A 23 -49.34 19.51 -32.16
C PRO A 23 -47.93 20.14 -32.12
N CYS A 24 -47.83 21.46 -32.30
CA CYS A 24 -46.55 22.18 -32.38
C CYS A 24 -45.74 22.16 -31.07
N VAL A 25 -46.36 21.83 -29.93
CA VAL A 25 -45.66 21.76 -28.63
C VAL A 25 -44.87 20.45 -28.45
N PHE A 26 -45.16 19.40 -29.23
CA PHE A 26 -44.55 18.07 -29.04
C PHE A 26 -43.16 17.91 -29.69
N SER A 27 -42.88 18.65 -30.76
CA SER A 27 -41.59 18.60 -31.49
C SER A 27 -40.39 19.07 -30.66
N ARG A 28 -40.59 20.02 -29.73
CA ARG A 28 -39.53 20.62 -28.90
C ARG A 28 -39.05 19.71 -27.75
N TRP A 29 -39.74 18.62 -27.45
CA TRP A 29 -39.38 17.68 -26.36
C TRP A 29 -38.24 16.73 -26.75
N ASN A 30 -38.05 16.48 -28.04
CA ASN A 30 -37.08 15.51 -28.54
C ASN A 30 -35.65 16.07 -28.41
N GLU A 31 -35.49 17.35 -28.75
CA GLU A 31 -34.20 18.05 -28.66
C GLU A 31 -33.81 18.27 -27.20
N VAL A 32 -34.74 18.70 -26.35
CA VAL A 32 -34.48 18.89 -24.91
C VAL A 32 -34.19 17.56 -24.22
N GLY A 33 -34.90 16.49 -24.57
CA GLY A 33 -34.66 15.14 -24.04
C GLY A 33 -33.30 14.58 -24.46
N LEU A 34 -32.88 14.78 -25.71
CA LEU A 34 -31.57 14.40 -26.20
C LEU A 34 -30.46 15.19 -25.48
N ILE A 35 -30.61 16.50 -25.38
CA ILE A 35 -29.65 17.38 -24.68
C ILE A 35 -29.48 16.97 -23.22
N LEU A 36 -30.58 16.73 -22.50
CA LEU A 36 -30.54 16.27 -21.11
C LEU A 36 -29.91 14.87 -20.98
N THR A 37 -30.15 13.98 -21.94
CA THR A 37 -29.56 12.64 -21.96
C THR A 37 -28.05 12.71 -22.20
N VAL A 38 -27.61 13.51 -23.18
CA VAL A 38 -26.19 13.75 -23.46
C VAL A 38 -25.51 14.40 -22.25
N LEU A 39 -26.14 15.42 -21.65
CA LEU A 39 -25.62 16.09 -20.47
C LEU A 39 -25.48 15.14 -19.27
N ARG A 40 -26.45 14.25 -19.06
CA ARG A 40 -26.40 13.21 -18.00
C ARG A 40 -25.22 12.29 -18.17
N TYR A 41 -25.02 11.77 -19.38
CA TYR A 41 -23.90 10.86 -19.65
C TYR A 41 -22.54 11.57 -19.64
N LEU A 42 -22.48 12.83 -20.08
CA LEU A 42 -21.27 13.65 -19.96
C LEU A 42 -20.91 13.88 -18.50
N PHE A 43 -21.89 14.23 -17.66
CA PHE A 43 -21.68 14.40 -16.22
C PHE A 43 -21.22 13.12 -15.54
N LEU A 44 -21.82 11.97 -15.86
CA LEU A 44 -21.38 10.66 -15.36
C LEU A 44 -19.97 10.32 -15.83
N ALA A 45 -19.62 10.57 -17.09
CA ALA A 45 -18.27 10.35 -17.60
C ALA A 45 -17.25 11.25 -16.90
N LEU A 46 -17.58 12.52 -16.67
CA LEU A 46 -16.72 13.47 -15.94
C LEU A 46 -16.49 13.02 -14.50
N LEU A 47 -17.56 12.61 -13.80
CA LEU A 47 -17.49 12.07 -12.44
C LEU A 47 -16.63 10.79 -12.41
N TYR A 48 -16.78 9.92 -13.40
CA TYR A 48 -16.00 8.69 -13.51
C TYR A 48 -14.50 8.95 -13.77
N VAL A 49 -14.18 9.90 -14.65
CA VAL A 49 -12.78 10.34 -14.89
C VAL A 49 -12.18 10.96 -13.63
N PHE A 50 -12.94 11.80 -12.92
CA PHE A 50 -12.51 12.37 -11.65
C PHE A 50 -12.22 11.29 -10.60
N LEU A 51 -13.10 10.31 -10.47
CA LEU A 51 -12.91 9.15 -9.58
C LEU A 51 -11.61 8.41 -9.92
N ILE A 52 -11.37 8.12 -11.20
CA ILE A 52 -10.13 7.46 -11.65
C ILE A 52 -8.91 8.31 -11.35
N LEU A 53 -8.97 9.63 -11.52
CA LEU A 53 -7.87 10.54 -11.24
C LEU A 53 -7.52 10.50 -9.74
N VAL A 54 -8.52 10.61 -8.86
CA VAL A 54 -8.33 10.54 -7.40
C VAL A 54 -7.73 9.19 -7.00
N VAL A 55 -8.29 8.10 -7.53
CA VAL A 55 -7.78 6.74 -7.30
C VAL A 55 -6.32 6.65 -7.75
N ARG A 56 -5.99 7.08 -8.97
CA ARG A 56 -4.59 7.10 -9.45
C ARG A 56 -3.68 7.92 -8.56
N LEU A 57 -4.12 9.08 -8.06
CA LEU A 57 -3.34 9.90 -7.14
C LEU A 57 -3.12 9.20 -5.79
N MET A 58 -4.11 8.51 -5.25
CA MET A 58 -3.97 7.76 -3.99
C MET A 58 -3.04 6.55 -4.15
N PHE A 59 -3.19 5.77 -5.21
CA PHE A 59 -2.36 4.57 -5.44
C PHE A 59 -0.94 4.91 -5.93
N SER A 60 -0.72 6.11 -6.49
CA SER A 60 0.63 6.57 -6.87
C SER A 60 1.48 6.98 -5.65
N GLY A 61 0.87 7.14 -4.47
CA GLY A 61 1.57 7.43 -3.22
C GLY A 61 2.35 6.24 -2.62
N LEU A 62 2.16 5.02 -3.14
CA LEU A 62 2.90 3.82 -2.72
C LEU A 62 4.05 3.44 -3.68
N LYS A 63 4.31 4.28 -4.70
CA LYS A 63 5.40 4.07 -5.65
C LYS A 63 6.38 5.24 -5.67
N GLN A 64 6.64 5.78 -4.48
CA GLN A 64 7.75 6.68 -4.24
C GLN A 64 8.69 6.03 -3.22
N GLU A 65 9.43 5.02 -3.68
CA GLU A 65 10.83 4.87 -3.26
C GLU A 65 11.54 6.17 -3.65
N GLN A 66 11.40 7.19 -2.81
CA GLN A 66 12.24 8.36 -2.87
C GLN A 66 13.65 7.87 -2.56
N ALA A 67 14.42 7.70 -3.62
CA ALA A 67 15.86 7.56 -3.60
C ALA A 67 16.42 8.48 -2.52
N ILE A 68 16.96 7.87 -1.47
CA ILE A 68 17.73 8.55 -0.45
C ILE A 68 18.85 9.27 -1.21
N PRO A 69 18.98 10.61 -1.13
CA PRO A 69 20.15 11.28 -1.64
C PRO A 69 21.29 10.88 -0.72
N HIS A 70 22.06 9.87 -1.15
CA HIS A 70 23.28 9.45 -0.47
C HIS A 70 24.25 10.63 -0.48
N ARG A 71 24.25 11.38 0.61
CA ARG A 71 25.21 12.44 0.91
C ARG A 71 26.60 11.82 0.84
N ASP A 72 27.38 12.34 -0.11
CA ASP A 72 28.77 12.00 -0.40
C ASP A 72 29.54 11.46 0.81
N ARG A 73 29.86 10.17 0.75
CA ARG A 73 30.89 9.55 1.59
C ARG A 73 32.03 9.04 0.71
N GLN A 74 32.44 9.85 -0.27
CA GLN A 74 33.70 9.65 -0.98
C GLN A 74 34.88 9.95 -0.05
N ARG A 75 35.24 8.98 0.79
CA ARG A 75 36.62 8.67 1.17
C ARG A 75 36.63 7.24 1.72
N LEU A 76 36.88 6.25 0.87
CA LEU A 76 37.55 4.99 1.24
C LEU A 76 38.02 4.29 -0.05
N HIS A 77 39.29 4.55 -0.39
CA HIS A 77 40.31 3.69 -1.00
C HIS A 77 39.91 2.69 -2.12
N PRO A 78 40.62 2.69 -3.28
CA PRO A 78 40.43 1.67 -4.29
C PRO A 78 41.16 0.39 -3.87
N VAL A 79 40.44 -0.56 -3.26
CA VAL A 79 40.94 -1.93 -3.14
C VAL A 79 40.39 -2.71 -4.33
N ARG A 80 41.28 -2.98 -5.28
CA ARG A 80 41.14 -4.06 -6.26
C ARG A 80 40.88 -5.34 -5.48
N ASP A 81 39.71 -5.93 -5.68
CA ASP A 81 39.49 -7.37 -5.85
C ASP A 81 38.09 -7.56 -6.45
N LEU A 82 38.06 -7.77 -7.76
CA LEU A 82 36.91 -8.32 -8.47
C LEU A 82 36.94 -9.84 -8.27
N GLN A 83 35.76 -10.44 -8.03
CA GLN A 83 35.44 -11.88 -8.07
C GLN A 83 35.60 -12.69 -6.77
N ALA A 84 34.68 -12.45 -5.84
CA ALA A 84 33.94 -13.53 -5.19
C ALA A 84 32.44 -13.25 -5.35
N PRO A 85 31.57 -14.24 -5.59
CA PRO A 85 30.13 -14.07 -5.39
C PRO A 85 29.95 -13.68 -3.92
N ARG A 86 29.66 -12.40 -3.64
CA ARG A 86 29.42 -11.98 -2.26
C ARG A 86 28.22 -12.80 -1.76
N PRO A 87 28.38 -13.68 -0.75
CA PRO A 87 27.24 -14.39 -0.20
C PRO A 87 26.34 -13.35 0.45
N GLY A 88 25.23 -13.04 -0.21
CA GLY A 88 24.30 -12.06 0.33
C GLY A 88 23.38 -12.72 1.36
N GLY A 89 22.92 -11.92 2.30
CA GLY A 89 21.87 -12.27 3.24
C GLY A 89 20.61 -11.50 2.92
N LYS A 90 19.46 -12.04 3.33
CA LYS A 90 18.23 -11.29 3.46
C LYS A 90 17.62 -11.55 4.84
N LEU A 91 17.01 -10.53 5.42
CA LEU A 91 16.18 -10.65 6.62
C LEU A 91 14.71 -10.69 6.17
N VAL A 92 14.01 -11.76 6.52
CA VAL A 92 12.58 -11.93 6.26
C VAL A 92 11.82 -11.71 7.56
N VAL A 93 10.81 -10.86 7.57
CA VAL A 93 9.99 -10.62 8.75
C VAL A 93 9.07 -11.82 8.98
N LEU A 94 9.23 -12.54 10.08
CA LEU A 94 8.35 -13.65 10.46
C LEU A 94 7.13 -13.16 11.24
N THR A 95 7.36 -12.23 12.17
CA THR A 95 6.33 -11.66 13.04
C THR A 95 6.70 -10.22 13.32
N SER A 96 5.72 -9.32 13.29
CA SER A 96 5.91 -7.91 13.60
C SER A 96 4.80 -7.43 14.52
N SER A 97 5.19 -6.68 15.55
CA SER A 97 4.28 -5.84 16.36
C SER A 97 4.05 -4.46 15.75
N ASP A 98 4.92 -4.05 14.81
CA ASP A 98 4.85 -2.78 14.09
C ASP A 98 3.83 -2.87 12.93
N PRO A 99 2.80 -1.99 12.89
CA PRO A 99 1.83 -1.93 11.80
C PRO A 99 2.43 -1.61 10.42
N HIS A 100 3.59 -0.97 10.36
CA HIS A 100 4.23 -0.58 9.09
C HIS A 100 5.13 -1.68 8.52
N LEU A 101 5.44 -2.70 9.32
CA LEU A 101 6.32 -3.78 8.93
C LEU A 101 5.48 -5.02 8.64
N GLU A 102 5.18 -5.27 7.38
CA GLU A 102 4.37 -6.43 7.00
C GLU A 102 5.11 -7.75 7.23
N LYS A 103 4.38 -8.77 7.68
CA LYS A 103 4.90 -10.14 7.76
C LYS A 103 5.25 -10.63 6.35
N GLY A 104 6.46 -11.16 6.19
CA GLY A 104 7.03 -11.59 4.92
C GLY A 104 7.84 -10.51 4.19
N ALA A 105 7.84 -9.27 4.69
CA ALA A 105 8.73 -8.23 4.17
C ALA A 105 10.19 -8.71 4.19
N THR A 106 10.91 -8.42 3.11
CA THR A 106 12.28 -8.91 2.90
C THR A 106 13.24 -7.74 2.77
N PHE A 107 14.32 -7.76 3.54
CA PHE A 107 15.35 -6.73 3.55
C PHE A 107 16.68 -7.34 3.16
N TYR A 108 17.31 -6.82 2.11
CA TYR A 108 18.61 -7.31 1.65
C TYR A 108 19.74 -6.75 2.54
N LEU A 109 20.65 -7.61 2.95
CA LEU A 109 21.78 -7.24 3.78
C LEU A 109 22.98 -6.84 2.92
N GLY A 110 23.43 -5.59 3.07
CA GLY A 110 24.68 -5.10 2.49
C GLY A 110 25.89 -5.38 3.38
N GLU A 111 26.87 -4.48 3.39
CA GLU A 111 28.06 -4.58 4.26
C GLU A 111 27.74 -4.24 5.73
N LYS A 112 26.77 -3.35 5.95
CA LYS A 112 26.33 -2.87 7.26
C LYS A 112 24.84 -2.55 7.19
N LEU A 113 24.09 -2.94 8.22
CA LEU A 113 22.67 -2.65 8.39
C LEU A 113 22.40 -2.34 9.87
N THR A 114 21.95 -1.13 10.17
CA THR A 114 21.50 -0.76 11.53
C THR A 114 20.00 -0.98 11.70
N LEU A 115 19.62 -1.46 12.87
CA LEU A 115 18.24 -1.81 13.25
C LEU A 115 17.87 -1.03 14.51
N GLY A 116 16.71 -0.38 14.51
CA GLY A 116 16.22 0.32 15.69
C GLY A 116 15.02 1.20 15.40
N ARG A 117 14.48 1.85 16.44
CA ARG A 117 13.33 2.75 16.34
C ARG A 117 13.69 4.13 15.78
N GLY A 118 14.96 4.51 15.85
CA GLY A 118 15.42 5.81 15.35
C GLY A 118 15.36 5.88 13.82
N GLU A 119 14.96 7.03 13.28
CA GLU A 119 14.90 7.29 11.83
C GLU A 119 16.28 7.26 11.14
N LYS A 120 17.36 7.30 11.93
CA LYS A 120 18.74 7.20 11.42
C LYS A 120 19.18 5.76 11.10
N ASN A 121 18.38 4.77 11.44
CA ASN A 121 18.71 3.37 11.14
C ASN A 121 18.31 3.01 9.72
N ASP A 122 19.05 2.07 9.13
CA ASP A 122 18.74 1.55 7.80
C ASP A 122 17.41 0.79 7.78
N LEU A 123 17.10 0.08 8.87
CA LEU A 123 15.80 -0.55 9.11
C LEU A 123 15.16 0.03 10.38
N VAL A 124 14.13 0.84 10.15
CA VAL A 124 13.35 1.48 11.21
C VAL A 124 12.26 0.53 11.71
N ILE A 125 12.27 0.24 13.00
CA ILE A 125 11.30 -0.60 13.69
C ILE A 125 10.48 0.27 14.64
N MET A 126 9.25 0.62 14.28
CA MET A 126 8.34 1.44 15.09
C MET A 126 7.69 0.62 16.21
N ASP A 127 8.51 -0.03 17.02
CA ASP A 127 8.08 -0.82 18.17
C ASP A 127 8.52 -0.15 19.48
N PRO A 128 7.64 -0.01 20.50
CA PRO A 128 8.00 0.55 21.79
C PRO A 128 9.11 -0.22 22.53
N PHE A 129 9.26 -1.51 22.27
CA PHE A 129 10.30 -2.35 22.86
C PHE A 129 11.62 -2.30 22.08
N SER A 130 11.69 -1.52 20.99
CA SER A 130 12.93 -1.28 20.26
C SER A 130 13.60 0.04 20.68
N SER A 131 14.90 -0.01 20.97
CA SER A 131 15.73 1.16 21.27
C SER A 131 16.00 2.00 20.00
N GLN A 132 16.42 3.27 20.18
CA GLN A 132 16.73 4.16 19.07
C GLN A 132 17.81 3.56 18.16
N GLU A 133 18.93 3.09 18.72
CA GLU A 133 19.92 2.27 18.05
C GLU A 133 19.92 0.93 18.79
N HIS A 134 19.41 -0.14 18.18
CA HIS A 134 19.14 -1.40 18.88
C HIS A 134 20.19 -2.44 18.57
N ALA A 135 20.34 -2.77 17.29
CA ALA A 135 21.23 -3.81 16.83
C ALA A 135 21.93 -3.38 15.54
N LEU A 136 23.09 -3.97 15.33
CA LEU A 136 23.90 -3.82 14.14
C LEU A 136 24.12 -5.18 13.52
N VAL A 137 23.75 -5.33 12.24
CA VAL A 137 24.16 -6.46 11.42
C VAL A 137 25.24 -5.99 10.46
N TYR A 138 26.35 -6.71 10.37
CA TYR A 138 27.46 -6.33 9.51
C TYR A 138 28.14 -7.56 8.93
N MET A 139 28.73 -7.40 7.74
CA MET A 139 29.49 -8.45 7.08
C MET A 139 30.96 -8.34 7.50
N ARG A 140 31.54 -9.45 7.95
CA ARG A 140 32.97 -9.58 8.26
C ARG A 140 33.45 -10.96 7.89
N ASN A 141 34.53 -11.04 7.09
CA ASN A 141 35.10 -12.30 6.60
C ASN A 141 34.06 -13.20 5.90
N ASP A 142 33.25 -12.63 5.01
CA ASP A 142 32.15 -13.32 4.29
C ASP A 142 31.07 -13.98 5.17
N GLN A 143 30.99 -13.57 6.43
CA GLN A 143 29.96 -13.98 7.38
C GLN A 143 29.20 -12.75 7.86
N TYR A 144 27.89 -12.91 8.07
CA TYR A 144 27.09 -11.90 8.73
C TYR A 144 27.21 -12.07 10.24
N TRP A 145 27.43 -10.95 10.92
CA TRP A 145 27.51 -10.86 12.36
C TRP A 145 26.41 -9.95 12.85
N VAL A 146 25.81 -10.31 13.98
CA VAL A 146 24.89 -9.45 14.70
C VAL A 146 25.52 -9.01 16.01
N GLN A 147 25.31 -7.74 16.36
CA GLN A 147 25.78 -7.12 17.58
C GLN A 147 24.66 -6.28 18.18
N ASP A 148 24.41 -6.44 19.48
CA ASP A 148 23.55 -5.53 20.23
C ASP A 148 24.29 -4.23 20.56
N LEU A 149 23.64 -3.08 20.38
CA LEU A 149 24.23 -1.75 20.60
C LEU A 149 23.92 -1.18 21.99
N GLY A 150 23.61 -2.04 22.96
CA GLY A 150 23.19 -1.62 24.30
C GLY A 150 21.69 -1.36 24.38
N SER A 151 20.90 -2.20 23.72
CA SER A 151 19.45 -2.08 23.75
C SER A 151 18.89 -2.38 25.14
N LEU A 152 17.77 -1.73 25.49
CA LEU A 152 17.18 -1.86 26.82
C LEU A 152 16.63 -3.29 27.06
N ASN A 153 15.94 -3.83 26.05
CA ASN A 153 15.27 -5.14 26.12
C ASN A 153 16.17 -6.30 25.67
N GLY A 154 17.30 -5.99 25.03
CA GLY A 154 18.20 -6.95 24.43
C GLY A 154 17.77 -7.41 23.03
N THR A 155 18.76 -7.79 22.25
CA THR A 155 18.59 -8.56 21.01
C THR A 155 18.60 -10.06 21.33
N TYR A 156 17.74 -10.85 20.69
CA TYR A 156 17.68 -12.31 20.88
C TYR A 156 17.95 -13.03 19.57
N LEU A 157 18.80 -14.04 19.59
CA LEU A 157 19.08 -14.94 18.47
C LEU A 157 18.62 -16.34 18.85
N ASN A 158 17.67 -16.91 18.11
CA ASN A 158 17.06 -18.22 18.39
C ASN A 158 16.57 -18.34 19.86
N GLU A 159 15.90 -17.30 20.36
CA GLU A 159 15.43 -17.15 21.76
C GLU A 159 16.52 -17.00 22.83
N VAL A 160 17.80 -17.00 22.46
CA VAL A 160 18.91 -16.72 23.38
C VAL A 160 19.28 -15.25 23.29
N ARG A 161 19.39 -14.56 24.43
CA ARG A 161 19.82 -13.16 24.47
C ARG A 161 21.28 -13.04 24.00
N LEU A 162 21.55 -12.08 23.11
CA LEU A 162 22.88 -11.76 22.63
C LEU A 162 23.67 -11.00 23.71
N GLU A 163 24.82 -11.52 24.11
CA GLU A 163 25.76 -10.82 25.01
C GLU A 163 27.00 -10.31 24.28
N ARG A 164 27.36 -10.96 23.17
CA ARG A 164 28.56 -10.67 22.37
C ARG A 164 28.20 -10.72 20.88
N PRO A 165 28.98 -10.06 20.01
CA PRO A 165 28.83 -10.20 18.58
C PRO A 165 28.85 -11.68 18.18
N THR A 166 27.81 -12.13 17.48
CA THR A 166 27.59 -13.54 17.14
C THR A 166 27.36 -13.67 15.63
N VAL A 167 27.83 -14.77 15.04
CA VAL A 167 27.62 -15.07 13.61
C VAL A 167 26.15 -15.45 13.38
N LEU A 168 25.55 -14.91 12.31
CA LEU A 168 24.24 -15.32 11.80
C LEU A 168 24.42 -16.47 10.80
N ALA A 169 23.76 -17.58 11.09
CA ALA A 169 23.66 -18.74 10.20
C ALA A 169 22.31 -18.73 9.46
N ASP A 170 22.27 -19.39 8.30
CA ASP A 170 21.03 -19.52 7.52
C ASP A 170 19.89 -20.14 8.36
N GLY A 171 18.71 -19.54 8.29
CA GLY A 171 17.53 -19.93 9.04
C GLY A 171 17.42 -19.34 10.44
N ASP A 172 18.46 -18.66 10.95
CA ASP A 172 18.47 -18.07 12.29
C ASP A 172 17.37 -17.03 12.49
N ARG A 173 16.80 -17.01 13.70
CA ARG A 173 15.74 -16.07 14.08
C ARG A 173 16.30 -14.98 14.97
N LEU A 174 16.26 -13.75 14.47
CA LEU A 174 16.68 -12.56 15.17
C LEU A 174 15.44 -11.80 15.69
N ARG A 175 15.25 -11.76 17.00
CA ARG A 175 14.15 -11.02 17.64
C ARG A 175 14.66 -9.73 18.28
N ILE A 176 14.02 -8.63 17.89
CA ILE A 176 14.33 -7.25 18.30
C ILE A 176 13.01 -6.61 18.74
N GLY A 177 12.89 -6.32 20.04
CA GLY A 177 11.61 -5.87 20.60
C GLY A 177 10.49 -6.87 20.32
N GLY A 178 9.37 -6.38 19.76
CA GLY A 178 8.25 -7.20 19.30
C GLY A 178 8.36 -7.75 17.87
N VAL A 179 9.47 -7.53 17.16
CA VAL A 179 9.66 -8.00 15.77
C VAL A 179 10.64 -9.17 15.73
N THR A 180 10.29 -10.21 14.96
CA THR A 180 11.14 -11.38 14.70
C THR A 180 11.47 -11.45 13.21
N PHE A 181 12.75 -11.42 12.90
CA PHE A 181 13.32 -11.61 11.58
C PHE A 181 13.90 -13.02 11.46
N GLN A 182 13.89 -13.57 10.26
CA GLN A 182 14.64 -14.75 9.88
C GLN A 182 15.75 -14.36 8.92
N PHE A 183 16.98 -14.72 9.26
CA PHE A 183 18.09 -14.59 8.35
C PHE A 183 18.05 -15.74 7.34
N VAL A 184 18.07 -15.38 6.06
CA VAL A 184 18.18 -16.33 4.96
C VAL A 184 19.41 -15.95 4.14
N ARG A 185 20.35 -16.88 4.02
CA ARG A 185 21.50 -16.73 3.14
C ARG A 185 21.04 -17.07 1.73
N TRP A 186 21.11 -16.11 0.82
CA TRP A 186 20.93 -16.41 -0.59
C TRP A 186 22.32 -16.69 -1.16
N ALA A 187 22.71 -17.96 -1.10
CA ALA A 187 23.69 -18.46 -2.04
C ALA A 187 22.98 -18.51 -3.38
N TYR A 188 23.60 -17.95 -4.43
CA TYR A 188 23.08 -18.01 -5.78
C TYR A 188 22.56 -19.42 -6.08
N GLU A 189 21.27 -19.51 -6.38
CA GLU A 189 20.62 -20.67 -6.95
C GLU A 189 21.17 -20.83 -8.39
N MET A 190 22.37 -21.39 -8.49
CA MET A 190 22.96 -21.88 -9.74
C MET A 190 22.72 -23.38 -9.75
N GLU A 191 21.54 -23.81 -10.23
CA GLU A 191 21.19 -25.13 -10.80
C GLU A 191 19.73 -25.49 -10.52
N SER A 192 18.81 -24.95 -11.33
CA SER A 192 17.66 -25.71 -11.81
C SER A 192 17.27 -25.24 -13.21
N GLY A 193 18.28 -25.15 -14.09
CA GLY A 193 18.07 -25.39 -15.50
C GLY A 193 18.07 -26.89 -15.74
N GLN A 194 16.91 -27.53 -15.58
CA GLN A 194 16.60 -28.82 -16.21
C GLN A 194 15.20 -28.75 -16.79
#